data_AF-A0A354G647-F1
#
_entry.id   AF-A0A354G647-F1
#
_cell.length_a   1.000
_cell.length_b   1.000
_cell.length_c   1.000
_cell.angle_alpha   90.00
_cell.angle_beta   90.00
_cell.angle_gamma   90.00
#
_symmetry.space_group_name_H-M   'P 1'
#
loop_
_entity.id
_entity.type
_entity.pdbx_description
1 polymer ?
#
loop_
_entity_poly.entity_id
_entity_poly.type
_entity_poly.pdbx_seq_one_letter_code
_entity_poly.pdbx_strand_id
1 'polypeptide(L)'
;MKIVTKAFGEIEISEKQKITVKDGLLGFEDIHDFVLLDFDEGSPFYWLQAEKIPEIAFLIVDPKLIIEDYELDVDAHDLEKLEIKNDEDMINFAIVTLNDNPAKTSVNLLGPIVINKVTHQAKQLISLSDKYSVRHPLLSQKEA
;
A
#
# COMPACT_ATOMS: atom_id res chain seq x y z
N MET A 1 15.31 2.21 -15.56
CA MET A 1 14.39 2.88 -16.52
C MET A 1 13.93 4.20 -15.93
N LYS A 2 13.50 5.16 -16.74
CA LYS A 2 13.04 6.47 -16.25
C LYS A 2 11.53 6.58 -16.24
N ILE A 3 10.97 7.15 -15.17
CA ILE A 3 9.54 7.45 -15.06
C ILE A 3 9.34 8.85 -14.47
N VAL A 4 8.20 9.47 -14.76
CA VAL A 4 7.79 10.73 -14.14
C VAL A 4 6.85 10.40 -12.98
N THR A 5 7.17 10.91 -11.80
CA THR A 5 6.46 10.64 -10.55
C THR A 5 5.81 11.90 -10.01
N LYS A 6 4.75 11.73 -9.22
CA LYS A 6 4.06 12.83 -8.56
C LYS A 6 4.97 13.60 -7.58
N ALA A 7 5.78 12.86 -6.83
CA ALA A 7 6.52 13.39 -5.69
C ALA A 7 7.92 13.91 -6.08
N PHE A 8 8.58 13.27 -7.05
CA PHE A 8 10.02 13.49 -7.31
C PHE A 8 10.31 13.93 -8.75
N GLY A 9 9.29 14.11 -9.59
CA GLY A 9 9.49 14.39 -11.01
C GLY A 9 10.10 13.18 -11.73
N GLU A 10 10.99 13.42 -12.70
CA GLU A 10 11.66 12.35 -13.45
C GLU A 10 12.77 11.69 -12.60
N ILE A 11 12.64 10.40 -12.36
CA ILE A 11 13.63 9.60 -11.63
C ILE A 11 14.00 8.33 -12.40
N GLU A 12 15.13 7.74 -12.05
CA GLU A 12 15.52 6.41 -12.51
C GLU A 12 15.14 5.36 -11.47
N ILE A 13 14.50 4.28 -11.94
CA ILE A 13 14.05 3.15 -11.12
C ILE A 13 14.66 1.85 -11.63
N SER A 14 14.75 0.87 -10.73
CA SER A 14 15.16 -0.50 -11.03
C SER A 14 13.96 -1.45 -11.15
N GLU A 15 14.16 -2.59 -11.81
CA GLU A 15 13.14 -3.66 -11.89
C GLU A 15 12.67 -4.15 -10.51
N LYS A 16 13.52 -4.01 -9.48
CA LYS A 16 13.20 -4.43 -8.11
C LYS A 16 12.11 -3.58 -7.46
N GLN A 17 11.89 -2.37 -7.97
CA GLN A 17 10.88 -1.45 -7.45
C GLN A 17 9.54 -1.60 -8.16
N LYS A 18 9.50 -2.34 -9.28
CA LYS A 18 8.27 -2.54 -10.05
C LYS A 18 7.35 -3.52 -9.34
N ILE A 19 6.09 -3.14 -9.23
CA ILE A 19 5.00 -3.92 -8.63
C ILE A 19 3.90 -4.07 -9.69
N THR A 20 3.39 -5.30 -9.86
CA THR A 20 2.27 -5.58 -10.77
C THR A 20 1.02 -5.87 -9.96
N VAL A 21 -0.02 -5.07 -10.15
CA VAL A 21 -1.34 -5.25 -9.55
C VAL A 21 -2.28 -5.80 -10.64
N LYS A 22 -2.39 -7.13 -10.75
CA LYS A 22 -3.09 -7.78 -11.88
C LYS A 22 -4.54 -7.32 -12.07
N ASP A 23 -5.26 -7.11 -10.96
CA ASP A 23 -6.66 -6.69 -10.96
C ASP A 23 -6.81 -5.15 -10.88
N GLY A 24 -5.69 -4.42 -10.83
CA GLY A 24 -5.65 -3.01 -10.47
C GLY A 24 -6.01 -2.76 -9.00
N LEU A 25 -6.11 -1.48 -8.63
CA LEU A 25 -6.63 -1.08 -7.32
C LEU A 25 -8.12 -0.74 -7.45
N LEU A 26 -8.88 -0.80 -6.34
CA LEU A 26 -10.30 -0.45 -6.35
C LEU A 26 -10.49 1.01 -6.81
N GLY A 27 -11.27 1.20 -7.88
CA GLY A 27 -11.47 2.48 -8.56
C GLY A 27 -10.38 2.86 -9.56
N PHE A 28 -9.39 1.98 -9.78
CA PHE A 28 -8.27 2.13 -10.72
C PHE A 28 -7.96 0.78 -11.39
N GLU A 29 -8.99 0.06 -11.80
CA GLU A 29 -8.91 -1.32 -12.30
C GLU A 29 -8.08 -1.44 -13.60
N ASP A 30 -7.99 -0.37 -14.39
CA ASP A 30 -7.21 -0.32 -15.64
C ASP A 30 -5.71 -0.06 -15.44
N ILE A 31 -5.26 0.17 -14.20
CA ILE A 31 -3.87 0.48 -13.87
C ILE A 31 -3.23 -0.72 -13.19
N HIS A 32 -2.30 -1.37 -13.88
CA HIS A 32 -1.65 -2.59 -13.40
C HIS A 32 -0.19 -2.40 -12.98
N ASP A 33 0.49 -1.42 -13.57
CA ASP A 33 1.93 -1.22 -13.40
C ASP A 33 2.20 -0.11 -12.39
N PHE A 34 2.80 -0.47 -11.26
CA PHE A 34 3.16 0.45 -10.20
C PHE A 34 4.64 0.34 -9.82
N VAL A 35 5.12 1.33 -9.09
CA VAL A 35 6.48 1.38 -8.57
C VAL A 35 6.43 1.76 -7.10
N LEU A 36 7.10 0.97 -6.26
CA LEU A 36 7.25 1.23 -4.84
C LEU A 36 8.49 2.10 -4.61
N LEU A 37 8.28 3.28 -4.04
CA LEU A 37 9.32 4.28 -3.78
C LEU A 37 9.29 4.67 -2.30
N ASP A 38 10.46 4.89 -1.72
CA ASP A 38 10.55 5.47 -0.38
C ASP A 38 9.96 6.89 -0.38
N PHE A 39 9.30 7.29 0.71
CA PHE A 39 8.82 8.67 0.85
C PHE A 39 9.98 9.64 1.11
N ASP A 40 10.77 9.34 2.13
CA ASP A 40 12.01 10.04 2.54
C ASP A 40 12.85 9.09 3.41
N GLU A 41 14.14 9.39 3.58
CA GLU A 41 15.03 8.60 4.44
C GLU A 41 14.51 8.56 5.90
N GLY A 42 14.30 7.35 6.42
CA GLY A 42 13.79 7.14 7.79
C GLY A 42 12.28 7.36 7.96
N SER A 43 11.54 7.68 6.89
CA SER A 43 10.08 7.76 6.91
C SER A 43 9.45 6.36 6.93
N PRO A 44 8.35 6.14 7.68
CA PRO A 44 7.60 4.88 7.64
C PRO A 44 6.71 4.76 6.40
N PHE A 45 6.62 5.82 5.58
CA PHE A 45 5.74 5.89 4.43
C PHE A 45 6.45 5.54 3.13
N TYR A 46 5.67 5.01 2.19
CA TYR A 46 6.09 4.75 0.83
C TYR A 46 5.10 5.36 -0.16
N TRP A 47 5.58 5.61 -1.36
CA TRP A 47 4.74 5.89 -2.52
C TRP A 47 4.54 4.63 -3.34
N LEU A 48 3.28 4.29 -3.62
CA LEU A 48 2.90 3.39 -4.70
C LEU A 48 2.50 4.23 -5.91
N GLN A 49 3.45 4.46 -6.80
CA GLN A 49 3.32 5.34 -7.97
C GLN A 49 2.88 4.53 -9.19
N ALA A 50 1.82 4.96 -9.90
CA ALA A 50 1.50 4.36 -11.20
C ALA A 50 2.62 4.67 -12.20
N GLU A 51 3.13 3.66 -12.91
CA GLU A 51 4.32 3.78 -13.77
C GLU A 51 4.07 4.74 -14.96
N LYS A 52 2.84 4.74 -15.49
CA LYS A 52 2.48 5.45 -16.73
C LYS A 52 1.62 6.70 -16.52
N ILE A 53 1.12 6.93 -15.29
CA ILE A 53 0.20 8.04 -14.98
C ILE A 53 0.76 8.80 -13.78
N PRO A 54 1.58 9.85 -14.01
CA PRO A 54 2.31 10.55 -12.95
C PRO A 54 1.41 11.07 -11.83
N GLU A 55 0.18 11.47 -12.13
CA GLU A 55 -0.76 12.07 -11.18
C GLU A 55 -1.30 11.06 -10.15
N ILE A 56 -1.21 9.77 -10.45
CA ILE A 56 -1.73 8.67 -9.63
C ILE A 56 -0.59 8.07 -8.81
N ALA A 57 -0.61 8.40 -7.52
CA ALA A 57 0.29 7.83 -6.53
C ALA A 57 -0.44 7.74 -5.19
N PHE A 58 -0.22 6.63 -4.48
CA PHE A 58 -0.82 6.37 -3.18
C PHE A 58 0.26 6.42 -2.11
N LEU A 59 -0.01 7.16 -1.03
CA LEU A 59 0.81 7.09 0.17
C LEU A 59 0.40 5.83 0.93
N ILE A 60 1.36 4.99 1.28
CA ILE A 60 1.09 3.72 1.97
C ILE A 60 2.02 3.55 3.18
N VAL A 61 1.61 2.75 4.16
CA VAL A 61 2.35 2.52 5.41
C VAL A 61 2.16 1.07 5.88
N ASP A 62 3.14 0.50 6.58
CA ASP A 62 2.95 -0.78 7.27
C ASP A 62 1.86 -0.61 8.35
N PRO A 63 0.74 -1.33 8.27
CA PRO A 63 -0.35 -1.20 9.23
C PRO A 63 0.07 -1.53 10.67
N LYS A 64 1.12 -2.34 10.87
CA LYS A 64 1.65 -2.68 12.21
C LYS A 64 2.29 -1.49 12.92
N LEU A 65 2.68 -0.45 12.18
CA LEU A 65 3.16 0.80 12.76
C LEU A 65 2.02 1.66 13.33
N ILE A 66 0.77 1.36 12.94
CA ILE A 66 -0.43 2.08 13.39
C ILE A 66 -1.14 1.29 14.49
N ILE A 67 -1.30 -0.01 14.29
CA ILE A 67 -1.87 -0.96 15.25
C ILE A 67 -0.87 -2.09 15.42
N GLU A 68 -0.18 -2.15 16.56
CA GLU A 68 0.91 -3.12 16.81
C GLU A 68 0.46 -4.58 16.59
N ASP A 69 -0.77 -4.90 16.97
CA ASP A 69 -1.42 -6.20 16.80
C ASP A 69 -2.29 -6.27 15.54
N TYR A 70 -1.96 -5.54 14.48
CA TYR A 70 -2.66 -5.64 13.21
C TYR A 70 -2.55 -7.06 12.63
N GLU A 71 -3.70 -7.68 12.39
CA GLU A 71 -3.86 -9.00 11.80
C GLU A 71 -4.48 -8.88 10.41
N LEU A 72 -3.81 -9.42 9.39
CA LEU A 72 -4.38 -9.54 8.07
C LEU A 72 -5.33 -10.76 8.04
N ASP A 73 -6.63 -10.49 8.13
CA ASP A 73 -7.67 -11.52 7.97
C ASP A 73 -8.29 -11.42 6.57
N VAL A 74 -7.95 -12.34 5.68
CA VAL A 74 -8.34 -12.36 4.25
C VAL A 74 -8.58 -13.79 3.78
N ASP A 75 -9.28 -13.94 2.64
CA ASP A 75 -9.52 -15.25 2.02
C ASP A 75 -8.19 -15.89 1.57
N ALA A 76 -7.96 -17.15 1.96
CA ALA A 76 -6.79 -17.92 1.55
C ALA A 76 -6.66 -18.02 0.02
N HIS A 77 -7.77 -18.05 -0.70
CA HIS A 77 -7.78 -18.10 -2.16
C HIS A 77 -7.16 -16.84 -2.80
N ASP A 78 -7.27 -15.68 -2.14
CA ASP A 78 -6.61 -14.45 -2.61
C ASP A 78 -5.10 -14.50 -2.39
N LEU A 79 -4.63 -15.09 -1.29
CA LEU A 79 -3.20 -15.30 -1.03
C LEU A 79 -2.59 -16.31 -2.01
N GLU A 80 -3.33 -17.38 -2.36
CA GLU A 80 -2.93 -18.35 -3.39
C GLU A 80 -2.75 -17.68 -4.76
N LYS A 81 -3.64 -16.76 -5.15
CA LYS A 81 -3.53 -16.00 -6.41
C LYS A 81 -2.31 -15.07 -6.46
N LEU A 82 -1.85 -14.61 -5.30
CA LEU A 82 -0.62 -13.86 -5.14
C LEU A 82 0.63 -14.74 -5.09
N GLU A 83 0.47 -16.07 -5.18
CA GLU A 83 1.55 -17.05 -5.12
C GLU A 83 2.39 -16.95 -3.84
N ILE A 84 1.77 -16.49 -2.75
CA ILE A 84 2.42 -16.37 -1.43
C ILE A 84 2.50 -17.77 -0.82
N LYS A 85 3.73 -18.25 -0.59
CA LYS A 85 4.00 -19.58 -0.02
C LYS A 85 4.35 -19.53 1.46
N ASN A 86 4.94 -18.43 1.91
CA ASN A 86 5.35 -18.19 3.29
C ASN A 86 4.97 -16.76 3.68
N ASP A 87 4.55 -16.56 4.93
CA ASP A 87 4.21 -15.23 5.44
C ASP A 87 5.38 -14.25 5.36
N GLU A 88 6.61 -14.74 5.43
CA GLU A 88 7.82 -13.91 5.29
C GLU A 88 7.93 -13.26 3.90
N ASP A 89 7.35 -13.89 2.88
CA ASP A 89 7.35 -13.38 1.50
C ASP A 89 6.26 -12.33 1.25
N MET A 90 5.38 -12.13 2.23
CA MET A 90 4.28 -11.18 2.17
C MET A 90 4.68 -9.84 2.78
N ILE A 91 4.48 -8.77 2.02
CA ILE A 91 4.54 -7.40 2.52
C ILE A 91 3.11 -6.87 2.51
N ASN A 92 2.72 -6.21 3.60
CA ASN A 92 1.38 -5.67 3.77
C ASN A 92 1.44 -4.17 3.98
N PHE A 93 0.61 -3.43 3.26
CA PHE A 93 0.51 -1.98 3.34
C PHE A 93 -0.93 -1.52 3.48
N ALA A 94 -1.16 -0.52 4.31
CA ALA A 94 -2.42 0.23 4.36
C ALA A 94 -2.29 1.53 3.55
N ILE A 95 -3.35 1.91 2.84
CA ILE A 95 -3.41 3.16 2.09
C ILE A 95 -3.72 4.32 3.03
N VAL A 96 -2.92 5.38 2.98
CA VAL A 96 -3.10 6.62 3.75
C VAL A 96 -3.94 7.61 2.95
N THR A 97 -5.00 8.13 3.56
CA THR A 97 -5.79 9.25 3.05
C THR A 97 -5.40 10.52 3.82
N LEU A 98 -4.60 11.37 3.17
CA LEU A 98 -4.22 12.68 3.71
C LEU A 98 -5.41 13.62 3.79
N ASN A 99 -5.43 14.45 4.84
CA ASN A 99 -6.41 15.51 5.01
C ASN A 99 -5.70 16.82 5.36
N ASP A 100 -6.26 17.96 4.93
CA ASP A 100 -5.74 19.29 5.26
C ASP A 100 -5.62 19.52 6.79
N ASN A 101 -6.49 18.85 7.56
CA ASN A 101 -6.31 18.71 9.00
C ASN A 101 -5.60 17.37 9.29
N PRO A 102 -4.33 17.38 9.74
CA PRO A 102 -3.58 16.14 10.02
C PRO A 102 -4.26 15.21 11.02
N ALA A 103 -5.05 15.74 11.97
CA ALA A 103 -5.81 14.94 12.93
C ALA A 103 -6.95 14.13 12.28
N LYS A 104 -7.30 14.44 11.03
CA LYS A 104 -8.30 13.72 10.22
C LYS A 104 -7.67 12.82 9.17
N THR A 105 -6.34 12.80 9.05
CA THR A 105 -5.65 11.82 8.22
C THR A 105 -5.97 10.42 8.72
N SER A 106 -6.26 9.51 7.79
CA SER A 106 -6.69 8.16 8.11
C SER A 106 -5.97 7.13 7.25
N VAL A 107 -5.99 5.88 7.71
CA VAL A 107 -5.49 4.71 6.98
C VAL A 107 -6.64 3.74 6.74
N ASN A 108 -6.62 3.11 5.56
CA ASN A 108 -7.56 2.06 5.22
C ASN A 108 -7.00 0.70 5.66
N LEU A 109 -7.47 0.20 6.81
CA LEU A 109 -7.04 -1.08 7.38
C LEU A 109 -7.87 -2.26 6.88
N LEU A 110 -9.02 -2.00 6.24
CA LEU A 110 -9.88 -3.02 5.63
C LEU A 110 -9.56 -3.28 4.15
N GLY A 111 -8.83 -2.39 3.50
CA GLY A 111 -8.45 -2.52 2.09
C GLY A 111 -6.93 -2.55 1.88
N PRO A 112 -6.18 -3.46 2.54
CA PRO A 112 -4.73 -3.51 2.45
C PRO A 112 -4.24 -3.87 1.05
N ILE A 113 -3.06 -3.37 0.70
CA ILE A 113 -2.28 -3.80 -0.46
C ILE A 113 -1.29 -4.85 0.01
N VAL A 114 -1.47 -6.07 -0.49
CA VAL A 114 -0.58 -7.20 -0.21
C VAL A 114 0.33 -7.40 -1.41
N ILE A 115 1.63 -7.49 -1.15
CA ILE A 115 2.68 -7.65 -2.15
C ILE A 115 3.46 -8.93 -1.85
N ASN A 116 3.63 -9.78 -2.85
CA ASN A 116 4.59 -10.88 -2.81
C ASN A 116 5.99 -10.33 -3.16
N LYS A 117 6.91 -10.32 -2.20
CA LYS A 117 8.26 -9.75 -2.38
C LYS A 117 9.15 -10.53 -3.34
N VAL A 118 8.76 -11.76 -3.71
CA VAL A 118 9.52 -12.62 -4.63
C VAL A 118 9.05 -12.41 -6.07
N THR A 119 7.74 -12.37 -6.29
CA THR A 119 7.14 -12.26 -7.64
C THR A 119 6.79 -10.82 -8.03
N HIS A 120 6.82 -9.90 -7.05
CA HIS A 120 6.37 -8.51 -7.13
C HIS A 120 4.92 -8.36 -7.60
N GLN A 121 4.12 -9.42 -7.47
CA GLN A 121 2.69 -9.37 -7.68
C GLN A 121 2.02 -8.79 -6.44
N ALA A 122 1.04 -7.95 -6.66
CA ALA A 122 0.28 -7.31 -5.61
C ALA A 122 -1.22 -7.35 -5.90
N LYS A 123 -2.00 -7.22 -4.83
CA LYS A 123 -3.45 -7.11 -4.90
C LYS A 123 -3.95 -6.27 -3.73
N GLN A 124 -4.95 -5.44 -3.99
CA GLN A 124 -5.73 -4.85 -2.92
C GLN A 124 -6.76 -5.88 -2.44
N LEU A 125 -6.60 -6.34 -1.20
CA LEU A 125 -7.49 -7.31 -0.59
C LEU A 125 -8.58 -6.60 0.23
N ILE A 126 -9.65 -7.33 0.52
CA ILE A 126 -10.69 -6.89 1.45
C ILE A 126 -10.53 -7.72 2.72
N SER A 127 -10.19 -7.07 3.82
CA SER A 127 -10.10 -7.75 5.11
C SER A 127 -11.49 -8.11 5.62
N LEU A 128 -11.61 -9.30 6.19
CA LEU A 128 -12.83 -9.83 6.80
C LEU A 128 -12.98 -9.45 8.28
N SER A 129 -11.95 -8.83 8.85
CA SER A 129 -11.92 -8.40 10.25
C SER A 129 -12.99 -7.35 10.54
N ASP A 130 -13.74 -7.53 11.62
CA ASP A 130 -14.69 -6.54 12.17
C ASP A 130 -14.02 -5.50 13.09
N LYS A 131 -12.74 -5.69 13.40
CA LYS A 131 -11.95 -4.81 14.29
C LYS A 131 -11.56 -3.50 13.62
N TYR A 132 -11.51 -3.46 12.29
CA TYR A 132 -10.88 -2.38 11.54
C TYR A 132 -11.88 -1.53 10.76
N SER A 133 -11.41 -0.40 10.23
CA SER A 133 -12.21 0.55 9.47
C SER A 133 -11.48 0.97 8.19
N VAL A 134 -12.26 1.33 7.17
CA VAL A 134 -11.74 1.98 5.95
C VAL A 134 -11.16 3.38 6.20
N ARG A 135 -11.49 3.99 7.34
CA ARG A 135 -11.01 5.30 7.80
C ARG A 135 -10.58 5.22 9.25
N HIS A 136 -9.53 4.45 9.52
CA HIS A 136 -8.93 4.40 10.85
C HIS A 136 -8.04 5.64 11.05
N PRO A 137 -8.15 6.42 12.15
CA PRO A 137 -7.30 7.58 12.36
C PRO A 137 -5.81 7.21 12.35
N LEU A 138 -5.00 7.92 11.57
CA LEU A 138 -3.55 7.68 11.52
C LEU A 138 -2.87 8.11 12.83
N LEU A 139 -3.32 9.23 13.39
CA LEU A 139 -2.87 9.73 14.68
C LEU A 139 -3.88 9.29 15.73
N SER A 140 -3.47 8.41 16.64
CA SER A 140 -4.24 8.19 17.87
C SER A 140 -4.28 9.51 18.64
N GLN A 141 -5.47 9.98 19.02
CA GLN A 141 -5.57 11.03 20.03
C GLN A 141 -5.02 10.46 21.34
N LYS A 142 -3.72 10.57 21.58
CA LYS A 142 -3.22 10.54 22.96
C LYS A 142 -3.76 11.82 23.58
N GLU A 143 -4.75 11.67 24.46
CA GLU A 143 -5.13 12.73 25.38
C GLU A 143 -3.86 13.20 26.09
N ALA A 144 -3.67 14.52 26.10
CA ALA A 144 -2.58 15.19 26.80
C ALA A 144 -2.72 15.05 28.32
#